data_AF-A0A9E2LDD9-F1
#
_entry.id   AF-A0A9E2LDD9-F1
#
_cell.length_a   1.000
_cell.length_b   1.000
_cell.length_c   1.000
_cell.angle_alpha   90.00
_cell.angle_beta   90.00
_cell.angle_gamma   90.00
#
_symmetry.space_group_name_H-M   'P 1'
#
loop_
_entity.id
_entity.type
_entity.pdbx_description
1 polymer ?
#
loop_
_entity_poly.entity_id
_entity_poly.type
_entity_poly.pdbx_seq_one_letter_code
_entity_poly.pdbx_strand_id
1 'polypeptide(L)'
;MKRSEHAATVVARLASDLTQAEASQDQAVSQLGRLAQSLTRSRREAGLSATVGQAAFDALAEAVTAQVTAQRSVVALHEALADVKRNTAYRSVRLGGLEKSDNPVPRPTALALVS
;
A
#
# COMPACT_ATOMS: atom_id res chain seq x y z
N MET A 1 -20.57 -29.69 3.01
CA MET A 1 -20.27 -28.26 3.12
C MET A 1 -21.27 -27.48 2.29
N LYS A 2 -21.95 -26.46 2.83
CA LYS A 2 -22.97 -25.71 2.07
C LYS A 2 -22.25 -24.81 1.04
N ARG A 3 -22.79 -24.69 -0.19
CA ARG A 3 -22.18 -23.89 -1.28
C ARG A 3 -21.84 -22.45 -0.86
N SER A 4 -22.63 -21.87 0.05
CA SER A 4 -22.43 -20.54 0.62
C SER A 4 -21.20 -20.43 1.54
N GLU A 5 -20.88 -21.48 2.30
CA GLU A 5 -19.71 -21.50 3.18
C GLU A 5 -18.43 -21.58 2.36
N HIS A 6 -18.41 -22.41 1.31
CA HIS A 6 -17.27 -22.51 0.41
C HIS A 6 -17.00 -21.18 -0.32
N ALA A 7 -18.07 -20.55 -0.81
CA ALA A 7 -18.02 -19.20 -1.39
C ALA A 7 -17.41 -18.18 -0.42
N ALA A 8 -17.88 -18.14 0.82
CA ALA A 8 -17.35 -17.21 1.82
C ALA A 8 -15.86 -17.46 2.10
N THR A 9 -15.41 -18.71 2.19
CA THR A 9 -13.99 -19.05 2.40
C THR A 9 -13.12 -18.59 1.24
N VAL A 10 -13.54 -18.80 -0.02
CA VAL A 10 -12.77 -18.41 -1.20
C VAL A 10 -12.60 -16.89 -1.26
N VAL A 11 -13.67 -16.12 -1.08
CA VAL A 11 -13.57 -14.65 -1.14
C VAL A 11 -12.83 -14.08 0.07
N ALA A 12 -12.93 -14.70 1.25
CA ALA A 12 -12.13 -14.30 2.42
C ALA A 12 -10.63 -14.47 2.20
N ARG A 13 -10.20 -15.55 1.54
CA ARG A 13 -8.79 -15.74 1.16
C ARG A 13 -8.33 -14.65 0.19
N LEU A 14 -9.12 -14.39 -0.85
CA LEU A 14 -8.80 -13.34 -1.82
C LEU A 14 -8.67 -11.96 -1.16
N ALA A 15 -9.57 -11.62 -0.23
CA ALA A 15 -9.50 -10.37 0.54
C ALA A 15 -8.22 -10.27 1.38
N SER A 16 -7.80 -11.38 2.01
CA SER A 16 -6.56 -11.46 2.77
C SER A 16 -5.34 -11.26 1.86
N ASP A 17 -5.29 -11.96 0.73
CA ASP A 17 -4.19 -11.87 -0.23
C ASP A 17 -4.04 -10.45 -0.78
N LEU A 18 -5.17 -9.80 -1.11
CA LEU A 18 -5.20 -8.42 -1.56
C LEU A 18 -4.66 -7.45 -0.50
N THR A 19 -5.14 -7.57 0.75
CA THR A 19 -4.68 -6.73 1.87
C THR A 19 -3.18 -6.91 2.12
N GLN A 20 -2.68 -8.15 2.03
CA GLN A 20 -1.26 -8.44 2.17
C GLN A 20 -0.44 -7.84 1.02
N ALA A 21 -0.96 -7.88 -0.21
CA ALA A 21 -0.32 -7.25 -1.36
C ALA A 21 -0.23 -5.73 -1.17
N GLU A 22 -1.32 -5.06 -0.77
CA GLU A 22 -1.34 -3.63 -0.45
C GLU A 22 -0.30 -3.26 0.62
N ALA A 23 -0.26 -3.99 1.73
CA ALA A 23 0.70 -3.76 2.81
C ALA A 23 2.16 -3.96 2.36
N SER A 24 2.41 -4.96 1.50
CA SER A 24 3.73 -5.22 0.95
C SER A 24 4.21 -4.10 0.03
N GLN A 25 3.30 -3.48 -0.73
CA GLN A 25 3.62 -2.32 -1.57
C GLN A 25 4.06 -1.13 -0.72
N ASP A 26 3.33 -0.82 0.36
CA ASP A 26 3.67 0.26 1.29
C ASP A 26 5.04 0.03 1.95
N GLN A 27 5.31 -1.21 2.36
CA GLN A 27 6.60 -1.57 2.94
C GLN A 27 7.76 -1.39 1.95
N ALA A 28 7.56 -1.72 0.67
CA ALA A 28 8.57 -1.54 -0.35
C ALA A 28 8.89 -0.05 -0.59
N VAL A 29 7.88 0.82 -0.69
CA VAL A 29 8.10 2.28 -0.79
C VAL A 29 8.87 2.81 0.42
N SER A 30 8.51 2.36 1.63
CA SER A 30 9.23 2.71 2.86
C SER A 30 10.71 2.31 2.82
N GLN A 31 11.01 1.12 2.33
CA GLN A 31 12.38 0.62 2.19
C GLN A 31 13.19 1.43 1.17
N LEU A 32 12.61 1.76 0.01
CA LEU A 32 13.27 2.61 -0.98
C LEU A 32 13.56 4.02 -0.43
N GLY A 33 12.63 4.58 0.36
CA GLY A 33 12.86 5.84 1.06
C GLY A 33 14.04 5.79 2.05
N ARG A 34 14.18 4.68 2.80
CA ARG A 34 15.36 4.47 3.67
C ARG A 34 16.65 4.35 2.87
N LEU A 35 16.62 3.66 1.73
CA LEU A 35 17.78 3.54 0.84
C LEU A 35 18.21 4.90 0.29
N ALA A 36 17.26 5.76 -0.11
CA ALA A 36 17.54 7.12 -0.58
C ALA A 36 18.26 7.98 0.47
N GLN A 37 17.82 7.87 1.73
CA GLN A 37 18.47 8.55 2.85
C GLN A 37 19.90 8.01 3.08
N SER A 38 20.08 6.69 3.01
CA SER A 38 21.40 6.06 3.15
C SER A 38 22.36 6.52 2.07
N LEU A 39 21.95 6.49 0.80
CA LEU A 39 22.78 6.94 -0.33
C LEU A 39 23.22 8.40 -0.17
N THR A 40 22.29 9.27 0.21
CA THR A 40 22.58 10.69 0.44
C THR A 40 23.57 10.89 1.60
N ARG A 41 23.39 10.13 2.69
CA ARG A 41 24.26 10.20 3.87
C ARG A 41 25.66 9.69 3.56
N SER A 42 25.79 8.50 2.96
CA SER A 42 27.09 7.91 2.63
C SER A 42 27.90 8.81 1.69
N ARG A 43 27.24 9.48 0.73
CA ARG A 43 27.90 10.45 -0.15
C ARG A 43 28.51 11.62 0.61
N ARG A 44 27.77 12.16 1.59
CA ARG A 44 28.25 13.26 2.45
C ARG A 44 29.38 12.82 3.37
N GLU A 45 29.24 11.66 4.01
CA GLU A 45 30.25 11.10 4.91
C GLU A 45 31.57 10.81 4.17
N ALA A 46 31.50 10.39 2.91
CA ALA A 46 32.67 10.17 2.07
C ALA A 46 33.26 11.45 1.45
N GLY A 47 32.68 12.64 1.71
CA GLY A 47 33.16 13.91 1.15
C GLY A 47 33.03 14.01 -0.37
N LEU A 48 32.14 13.22 -0.98
CA LEU A 48 31.96 13.17 -2.43
C LEU A 48 31.09 14.33 -2.93
N SER A 49 31.40 14.83 -4.13
CA SER A 49 30.56 15.83 -4.81
C SER A 49 29.14 15.30 -5.05
N ALA A 50 28.17 16.21 -5.08
CA ALA A 50 26.76 15.88 -5.32
C ALA A 50 26.48 15.25 -6.69
N THR A 51 27.40 15.33 -7.64
CA THR A 51 27.28 14.68 -8.95
C THR A 51 27.81 13.25 -8.96
N VAL A 52 28.59 12.84 -7.95
CA VAL A 52 29.10 11.47 -7.85
C VAL A 52 27.95 10.51 -7.51
N GLY A 53 27.84 9.44 -8.30
CA GLY A 53 26.80 8.42 -8.13
C GLY A 53 25.41 8.83 -8.61
N GLN A 54 25.28 9.89 -9.42
CA GLN A 54 23.99 10.38 -9.92
C GLN A 54 23.14 9.27 -10.56
N ALA A 55 23.74 8.41 -11.39
CA ALA A 55 23.04 7.28 -12.01
C ALA A 55 22.38 6.33 -10.99
N ALA A 56 22.93 6.19 -9.79
CA ALA A 56 22.31 5.39 -8.72
C ALA A 56 21.09 6.11 -8.10
N PHE A 57 21.11 7.44 -8.01
CA PHE A 57 19.95 8.23 -7.60
C PHE A 57 18.85 8.19 -8.68
N ASP A 58 19.22 8.24 -9.95
CA ASP A 58 18.27 8.16 -11.07
C ASP A 58 17.58 6.79 -11.06
N ALA A 59 18.34 5.69 -10.97
CA ALA A 59 17.79 4.33 -10.87
C ALA A 59 16.90 4.15 -9.63
N LEU A 60 17.24 4.75 -8.50
CA LEU A 60 16.41 4.73 -7.31
C LEU A 60 15.10 5.51 -7.50
N ALA A 61 15.15 6.67 -8.14
CA ALA A 61 13.96 7.47 -8.43
C ALA A 61 13.00 6.73 -9.38
N GLU A 62 13.55 6.04 -10.38
CA GLU A 62 12.78 5.15 -11.26
C GLU A 62 12.12 4.01 -10.48
N ALA A 63 12.86 3.34 -9.59
CA ALA A 63 12.32 2.27 -8.76
C ALA A 63 11.17 2.76 -7.84
N VAL A 64 11.32 3.93 -7.22
CA VAL A 64 10.26 4.54 -6.40
C VAL A 64 9.03 4.86 -7.25
N THR A 65 9.22 5.42 -8.44
CA THR A 65 8.13 5.77 -9.35
C THR A 65 7.36 4.53 -9.80
N ALA A 66 8.07 3.46 -10.16
CA ALA A 66 7.48 2.18 -10.51
C ALA A 66 6.65 1.60 -9.36
N GLN A 67 7.18 1.64 -8.13
CA GLN A 67 6.50 1.11 -6.96
C GLN A 67 5.22 1.89 -6.61
N VAL A 68 5.26 3.23 -6.68
CA VAL A 68 4.06 4.07 -6.45
C VAL A 68 3.01 3.83 -7.54
N THR A 69 3.44 3.58 -8.78
CA THR A 69 2.53 3.23 -9.89
C THR A 69 1.89 1.85 -9.67
N ALA A 70 2.66 0.87 -9.18
CA ALA A 70 2.15 -0.44 -8.80
C ALA A 70 1.12 -0.34 -7.67
N GLN A 71 1.39 0.47 -6.64
CA GLN A 71 0.45 0.74 -5.54
C GLN A 71 -0.90 1.28 -6.06
N ARG A 72 -0.87 2.27 -6.97
CA ARG A 72 -2.10 2.78 -7.61
C ARG A 72 -2.86 1.67 -8.34
N SER A 73 -2.14 0.80 -9.04
CA SER A 73 -2.74 -0.29 -9.81
C SER A 73 -3.40 -1.35 -8.89
N VAL A 74 -2.80 -1.64 -7.73
CA VAL A 74 -3.37 -2.55 -6.73
C VAL A 74 -4.62 -1.95 -6.07
N VAL A 75 -4.63 -0.65 -5.79
CA VAL A 75 -5.83 0.04 -5.27
C VAL A 75 -6.97 0.01 -6.30
N ALA A 76 -6.68 0.25 -7.58
CA ALA A 76 -7.69 0.12 -8.63
C ALA A 76 -8.20 -1.32 -8.77
N LEU A 77 -7.33 -2.32 -8.62
CA LEU A 77 -7.73 -3.74 -8.55
C LEU A 77 -8.67 -4.00 -7.37
N HIS A 78 -8.37 -3.45 -6.19
CA HIS A 78 -9.24 -3.57 -5.02
C HIS A 78 -10.65 -3.04 -5.32
N GLU A 79 -10.76 -1.83 -5.87
CA GLU A 79 -12.04 -1.23 -6.23
C GLU A 79 -12.82 -2.09 -7.22
N ALA A 80 -12.15 -2.60 -8.26
CA ALA A 80 -12.76 -3.50 -9.24
C ALA A 80 -13.26 -4.81 -8.59
N LEU A 81 -12.50 -5.38 -7.64
CA LEU A 81 -12.93 -6.58 -6.89
C LEU A 81 -14.13 -6.29 -5.98
N ALA A 82 -14.19 -5.10 -5.38
CA ALA A 82 -15.33 -4.65 -4.59
C ALA A 82 -16.60 -4.54 -5.46
N ASP A 83 -16.48 -4.01 -6.68
CA ASP A 83 -17.57 -3.98 -7.66
C ASP A 83 -18.02 -5.38 -8.07
N VAL A 84 -17.09 -6.29 -8.36
CA VAL A 84 -17.43 -7.69 -8.68
C VAL A 84 -18.20 -8.34 -7.51
N LYS A 85 -17.76 -8.14 -6.26
CA LYS A 85 -18.49 -8.63 -5.08
C LYS A 85 -19.91 -8.06 -5.03
N ARG A 86 -20.09 -6.74 -5.20
CA ARG A 86 -21.40 -6.07 -5.14
C ARG A 86 -22.37 -6.58 -6.19
N ASN A 87 -21.87 -6.87 -7.39
CA ASN A 87 -22.68 -7.21 -8.56
C ASN A 87 -22.85 -8.73 -8.79
N THR A 88 -22.41 -9.58 -7.86
CA THR A 88 -22.48 -11.04 -7.99
C THR A 88 -23.17 -11.69 -6.79
N ALA A 89 -23.25 -13.02 -6.79
CA ALA A 89 -23.79 -13.81 -5.68
C ALA A 89 -23.05 -13.60 -4.34
N TYR A 90 -21.88 -12.95 -4.36
CA TYR A 90 -21.07 -12.67 -3.18
C TYR A 90 -21.48 -11.38 -2.44
N ARG A 91 -22.47 -10.62 -2.93
CA ARG A 91 -22.87 -9.32 -2.35
C ARG A 91 -23.18 -9.36 -0.85
N SER A 92 -23.75 -10.47 -0.37
CA SER A 92 -24.15 -10.66 1.03
C SER A 92 -23.04 -11.18 1.93
N VAL A 93 -21.88 -11.52 1.37
CA VAL A 93 -20.73 -11.99 2.15
C VAL A 93 -20.08 -10.78 2.81
N ARG A 94 -20.07 -10.77 4.16
CA ARG A 94 -19.35 -9.74 4.93
C ARG A 94 -17.86 -10.05 4.92
N LEU A 95 -17.06 -9.16 4.35
CA LEU A 95 -15.62 -9.31 4.21
C LEU A 95 -14.95 -8.00 4.62
N GLY A 96 -14.17 -8.06 5.70
CA GLY A 96 -13.30 -6.94 6.07
C GLY A 96 -12.20 -6.78 5.02
N GLY A 97 -11.94 -5.54 4.61
CA GLY A 97 -10.83 -5.22 3.71
C GLY A 97 -11.15 -5.23 2.21
N LEU A 98 -12.36 -5.59 1.76
CA LEU A 98 -12.81 -5.36 0.36
C LEU A 98 -13.75 -4.16 0.21
N GLU A 99 -14.28 -3.65 1.32
CA GLU A 99 -15.03 -2.40 1.35
C GLU A 99 -14.23 -1.42 2.20
N LYS A 100 -13.63 -0.42 1.53
CA LYS A 100 -13.08 0.74 2.23
C LYS A 100 -14.25 1.59 2.71
N SER A 101 -14.27 1.91 4.00
CA SER A 101 -15.17 2.95 4.50
C SER A 101 -14.58 4.31 4.14
N ASP A 102 -15.33 5.15 3.42
CA ASP A 102 -14.96 6.55 3.18
C ASP A 102 -15.01 7.41 4.46
N ASN A 103 -15.48 6.83 5.57
CA ASN A 103 -15.50 7.51 6.86
C ASN A 103 -14.07 7.77 7.33
N PRO A 104 -13.69 9.05 7.55
CA PRO A 104 -12.37 9.37 8.06
C PRO A 104 -12.17 8.73 9.43
N VAL A 105 -11.00 8.13 9.64
CA VAL A 105 -10.56 7.66 10.97
C VAL A 105 -10.55 8.88 11.90
N PRO A 106 -11.29 8.87 13.03
CA PRO A 106 -11.27 9.98 13.98
C PRO A 106 -9.84 10.20 14.45
N ARG A 107 -9.24 11.36 14.13
CA ARG A 107 -7.96 11.76 14.70
C ARG A 107 -8.25 12.37 16.07
N PRO A 108 -7.60 11.92 17.16
CA PRO A 108 -7.68 12.63 18.42
C PRO A 108 -6.99 14.00 18.28
N THR A 109 -7.76 15.03 17.93
CA THR A 109 -7.34 16.44 18.05
C THR A 109 -7.40 16.82 19.52
N ALA A 110 -6.36 16.47 20.26
CA ALA A 110 -6.12 17.01 21.60
C ALA A 110 -4.89 17.91 21.56
N LEU A 111 -5.04 19.10 20.99
CA LEU A 111 -4.29 20.25 21.48
C LEU A 111 -5.11 20.82 22.64
N ALA A 112 -4.93 20.25 23.83
CA ALA A 112 -5.36 20.91 25.05
C ALA A 112 -4.35 22.03 25.32
N LEU A 113 -4.78 23.29 25.16
CA LEU A 113 -4.08 24.42 25.77
C LEU A 113 -4.11 24.18 27.28
N VAL A 114 -2.96 23.87 27.85
CA VAL A 114 -2.76 23.94 29.29
C VAL A 114 -2.71 25.43 29.62
N SER A 115 -3.80 25.94 30.16
CA SER A 115 -3.88 27.25 30.82
C SER A 115 -3.21 27.21 32.19
#